data_AF-A0A4P0Y6F1-F1
#
_entry.id   AF-A0A4P0Y6F1-F1
#
_cell.length_a   1.000
_cell.length_b   1.000
_cell.length_c   1.000
_cell.angle_alpha   90.00
_cell.angle_beta   90.00
_cell.angle_gamma   90.00
#
_symmetry.space_group_name_H-M   'P 1'
#
loop_
_entity.id
_entity.type
_entity.pdbx_description
1 polymer ?
#
loop_
_entity_poly.entity_id
_entity_poly.type
_entity_poly.pdbx_seq_one_letter_code
_entity_poly.pdbx_strand_id
1 'polypeptide(L)'
;MLRQPGKTQQGIQALVTLLAPETTVRVSPYSLRPVAISQPLGFYGDDDFFLDGNTPLGDEAMDASSQLLVALTTDNPAEAQGWKPDGPLFRDFLILLRVYLGWRFRANITLTVPTRLLAVPPLGDEPFWLGMNGVLGVGEGESEDDIPQTFTTELGTYTGLQPATFLQGNRRVTYKFD
;
A
#
# COMPACT_ATOMS: atom_id res chain seq x y z
N MET A 1 20.49 6.84 13.24
CA MET A 1 19.23 6.78 12.45
C MET A 1 17.99 6.59 13.34
N LEU A 2 17.94 5.61 14.25
CA LEU A 2 16.76 5.37 15.12
C LEU A 2 16.48 6.43 16.22
N ARG A 3 17.39 7.39 16.43
CA ARG A 3 17.29 8.41 17.50
C ARG A 3 16.59 9.71 17.08
N GLN A 4 16.26 9.87 15.79
CA GLN A 4 15.57 11.08 15.33
C GLN A 4 14.06 10.95 15.55
N PRO A 5 13.38 12.00 16.06
CA PRO A 5 11.93 11.97 16.29
C PRO A 5 11.16 11.91 14.96
N GLY A 6 11.74 12.43 13.88
CA GLY A 6 11.19 12.33 12.53
C GLY A 6 11.59 11.03 11.85
N LYS A 7 10.60 10.32 11.29
CA LYS A 7 10.81 9.18 10.39
C LYS A 7 10.98 9.71 8.97
N THR A 8 12.21 9.64 8.45
CA THR A 8 12.56 10.14 7.12
C THR A 8 12.53 9.03 6.07
N GLN A 9 12.42 9.42 4.80
CA GLN A 9 12.61 8.55 3.64
C GLN A 9 13.94 7.77 3.70
N GLN A 10 15.01 8.43 4.16
CA GLN A 10 16.34 7.81 4.27
C GLN A 10 16.36 6.59 5.20
N GLY A 11 15.54 6.60 6.25
CA GLY A 11 15.44 5.44 7.13
C GLY A 11 14.78 4.23 6.45
N ILE A 12 13.72 4.46 5.67
CA ILE A 12 13.08 3.39 4.87
C ILE A 12 14.06 2.88 3.81
N GLN A 13 14.79 3.79 3.16
CA GLN A 13 15.84 3.42 2.20
C GLN A 13 16.92 2.53 2.83
N ALA A 14 17.41 2.88 4.01
CA ALA A 14 18.38 2.06 4.71
C ALA A 14 17.86 0.66 5.06
N LEU A 15 16.56 0.51 5.38
CA LEU A 15 15.95 -0.79 5.64
C LEU A 15 15.87 -1.65 4.37
N VAL A 16 15.49 -1.05 3.24
CA VAL A 16 15.41 -1.77 1.96
C VAL A 16 16.80 -2.20 1.50
N THR A 17 17.78 -1.30 1.50
CA THR A 17 19.17 -1.62 1.11
C THR A 17 19.82 -2.68 2.01
N LEU A 18 19.39 -2.78 3.28
CA LEU A 18 19.85 -3.83 4.20
C LEU A 18 19.31 -5.22 3.82
N LEU A 19 18.04 -5.30 3.40
CA LEU A 19 17.39 -6.55 3.04
C LEU A 19 17.73 -7.00 1.61
N ALA A 20 17.77 -6.05 0.70
CA ALA A 20 17.89 -6.26 -0.73
C ALA A 20 18.78 -5.16 -1.33
N PRO A 21 20.10 -5.38 -1.44
CA PRO A 21 21.05 -4.36 -1.85
C PRO A 21 20.86 -3.88 -3.29
N GLU A 22 20.26 -4.69 -4.17
CA GLU A 22 19.98 -4.33 -5.56
C GLU A 22 18.59 -3.69 -5.73
N THR A 23 17.78 -3.64 -4.66
CA THR A 23 16.46 -3.01 -4.68
C THR A 23 16.59 -1.52 -4.36
N THR A 24 16.04 -0.68 -5.23
CA THR A 24 15.90 0.75 -4.99
C THR A 24 14.51 1.06 -4.42
N VAL A 25 14.42 2.12 -3.62
CA VAL A 25 13.14 2.55 -3.03
C VAL A 25 12.92 4.05 -3.18
N ARG A 26 11.70 4.40 -3.57
CA ARG A 26 11.18 5.76 -3.59
C ARG A 26 10.02 5.87 -2.63
N VAL A 27 10.10 6.83 -1.70
CA VAL A 27 9.03 7.09 -0.74
C VAL A 27 8.34 8.39 -1.13
N SER A 28 7.02 8.34 -1.30
CA SER A 28 6.20 9.53 -1.47
C SER A 28 5.35 9.74 -0.22
N PRO A 29 5.32 10.97 0.35
CA PRO A 29 4.56 11.26 1.56
C PRO A 29 3.05 11.23 1.33
N TYR A 30 2.61 11.32 0.08
CA TYR A 30 1.20 11.35 -0.29
C TYR A 30 0.86 10.17 -1.19
N SER A 31 -0.15 9.42 -0.81
CA SER A 31 -0.71 8.30 -1.57
C SER A 31 -2.22 8.38 -1.48
N LEU A 32 -2.89 8.43 -2.64
CA LEU A 32 -4.35 8.47 -2.70
C LEU A 32 -4.94 7.18 -2.17
N ARG A 33 -5.93 7.31 -1.30
CA ARG A 33 -6.69 6.20 -0.74
C ARG A 33 -8.17 6.55 -0.74
N PRO A 34 -9.05 5.66 -1.23
CA PRO A 34 -10.49 5.80 -1.04
C PRO A 34 -10.86 5.59 0.43
N VAL A 35 -11.65 6.52 0.96
CA VAL A 35 -12.18 6.52 2.32
C VAL A 35 -13.70 6.59 2.22
N ALA A 36 -14.38 5.55 2.72
CA ALA A 36 -15.83 5.54 2.76
C ALA A 36 -16.37 6.65 3.66
N ILE A 37 -17.36 7.38 3.16
CA ILE A 37 -18.07 8.45 3.83
C ILE A 37 -19.30 7.84 4.49
N SER A 38 -19.38 7.97 5.82
CA SER A 38 -20.48 7.35 6.59
C SER A 38 -21.85 7.99 6.32
N GLN A 39 -21.86 9.24 5.87
CA GLN A 39 -23.07 10.00 5.54
C GLN A 39 -22.83 10.76 4.23
N PRO A 40 -23.06 10.12 3.06
CA PRO A 40 -22.92 10.78 1.78
C PRO A 40 -23.93 11.92 1.66
N LEU A 41 -23.53 13.03 1.04
CA LEU A 41 -24.43 14.13 0.74
C LEU A 41 -25.42 13.67 -0.33
N GLY A 42 -26.71 13.66 0.00
CA GLY A 42 -27.74 13.20 -0.92
C GLY A 42 -28.81 14.27 -1.10
N PHE A 43 -29.32 14.39 -2.33
CA PHE A 43 -30.48 15.21 -2.65
C PHE A 43 -31.79 14.53 -2.22
N TYR A 44 -31.85 14.03 -0.98
CA TYR A 44 -33.00 13.27 -0.47
C TYR A 44 -33.69 14.08 0.64
N GLY A 45 -34.79 14.76 0.31
CA GLY A 45 -35.65 15.45 1.28
C GLY A 45 -35.69 16.98 1.15
N ASP A 46 -36.38 17.62 2.09
CA ASP A 46 -36.56 19.08 2.24
C ASP A 46 -35.43 19.73 3.07
N ASP A 47 -34.38 18.96 3.38
CA ASP A 47 -33.23 19.42 4.15
C ASP A 47 -32.23 20.14 3.23
N ASP A 48 -32.12 21.46 3.41
CA ASP A 48 -31.09 22.27 2.76
C ASP A 48 -29.69 21.83 3.23
N PHE A 49 -28.82 21.48 2.28
CA PHE A 49 -27.41 21.23 2.57
C PHE A 49 -26.54 22.43 2.19
N PHE A 50 -25.53 22.71 3.00
CA PHE A 50 -24.57 23.76 2.73
C PHE A 50 -23.30 23.20 2.08
N LEU A 51 -22.78 23.90 1.06
CA LEU A 51 -21.48 23.63 0.44
C LEU A 51 -20.35 24.40 1.15
N ASP A 52 -20.39 24.45 2.47
CA ASP A 52 -19.45 25.21 3.31
C ASP A 52 -18.35 24.34 3.93
N GLY A 53 -18.46 23.01 3.84
CA GLY A 53 -17.62 22.04 4.55
C GLY A 53 -16.67 21.16 3.71
N ASN A 54 -16.51 21.40 2.40
CA ASN A 54 -15.80 20.49 1.46
C ASN A 54 -16.35 19.04 1.47
N THR A 55 -17.62 18.86 1.84
CA THR A 55 -18.25 17.54 1.93
C THR A 55 -18.37 16.91 0.54
N PRO A 56 -17.86 15.69 0.32
CA PRO A 56 -17.96 15.03 -0.98
C PRO A 56 -19.41 14.59 -1.23
N LEU A 57 -19.84 14.63 -2.50
CA LEU A 57 -21.17 14.16 -2.90
C LEU A 57 -21.27 12.63 -2.97
N GLY A 58 -20.13 11.94 -3.10
CA GLY A 58 -20.09 10.48 -3.20
C GLY A 58 -20.16 9.78 -1.85
N ASP A 59 -20.18 8.46 -1.90
CA ASP A 59 -19.95 7.56 -0.76
C ASP A 59 -18.47 7.35 -0.45
N GLU A 60 -17.56 7.87 -1.28
CA GLU A 60 -16.12 7.81 -1.10
C GLU A 60 -15.44 9.18 -1.24
N ALA A 61 -14.44 9.43 -0.38
CA ALA A 61 -13.52 10.56 -0.46
C ALA A 61 -12.11 10.06 -0.75
N MET A 62 -11.33 10.82 -1.50
CA MET A 62 -9.91 10.53 -1.71
C MET A 62 -9.06 11.24 -0.65
N ASP A 63 -8.38 10.46 0.19
CA ASP A 63 -7.41 10.97 1.14
C ASP A 63 -5.99 10.72 0.63
N ALA A 64 -5.19 11.78 0.53
CA ALA A 64 -3.80 11.71 0.12
C ALA A 64 -2.83 11.74 1.31
N SER A 65 -3.29 12.09 2.51
CA SER A 65 -2.47 12.51 3.65
C SER A 65 -2.26 11.43 4.72
N SER A 66 -3.13 10.41 4.76
CA SER A 66 -3.04 9.34 5.76
C SER A 66 -2.16 8.16 5.37
N GLN A 67 -1.66 8.12 4.13
CA GLN A 67 -0.92 6.98 3.59
C GLN A 67 0.33 7.44 2.85
N LEU A 68 1.46 6.83 3.16
CA LEU A 68 2.69 6.97 2.39
C LEU A 68 2.78 5.87 1.33
N LEU A 69 3.41 6.18 0.20
CA LEU A 69 3.74 5.19 -0.84
C LEU A 69 5.20 4.80 -0.71
N VAL A 70 5.47 3.50 -0.62
CA VAL A 70 6.80 2.90 -0.71
C VAL A 70 6.88 2.15 -2.02
N ALA A 71 7.48 2.77 -3.03
CA ALA A 71 7.69 2.15 -4.34
C ALA A 71 9.07 1.49 -4.38
N LEU A 72 9.09 0.17 -4.44
CA LEU A 72 10.28 -0.66 -4.59
C LEU A 72 10.53 -0.90 -6.07
N THR A 73 11.78 -0.94 -6.49
CA THR A 73 12.15 -1.28 -7.87
C THR A 73 13.38 -2.18 -7.84
N THR A 74 13.28 -3.36 -8.47
CA THR A 74 14.37 -4.34 -8.51
C THR A 74 14.45 -4.96 -9.90
N ASP A 75 15.69 -5.15 -10.36
CA ASP A 75 16.02 -5.85 -11.60
C ASP A 75 16.59 -7.26 -11.32
N ASN A 76 16.74 -7.64 -10.05
CA ASN A 76 17.30 -8.92 -9.65
C ASN A 76 16.17 -9.96 -9.52
N PRO A 77 16.23 -11.11 -10.24
CA PRO A 77 15.21 -12.16 -10.18
C PRO A 77 15.04 -12.76 -8.78
N ALA A 78 16.14 -12.94 -8.04
CA ALA A 78 16.09 -13.53 -6.70
C ALA A 78 15.45 -12.59 -5.69
N GLU A 79 15.77 -11.29 -5.75
CA GLU A 79 15.12 -10.28 -4.91
C GLU A 79 13.65 -10.11 -5.29
N ALA A 80 13.33 -10.05 -6.59
CA ALA A 80 11.95 -10.00 -7.08
C ALA A 80 11.10 -11.17 -6.55
N GLN A 81 11.66 -12.37 -6.48
CA GLN A 81 11.01 -13.53 -5.89
C GLN A 81 10.85 -13.38 -4.36
N GLY A 82 11.86 -12.85 -3.67
CA GLY A 82 11.81 -12.62 -2.23
C GLY A 82 10.83 -11.52 -1.81
N TRP A 83 10.55 -10.57 -2.71
CA TRP A 83 9.59 -9.48 -2.51
C TRP A 83 8.14 -9.88 -2.81
N LYS A 84 7.89 -11.07 -3.38
CA LYS A 84 6.53 -11.53 -3.61
C LYS A 84 5.71 -11.54 -2.31
N PRO A 85 4.37 -11.41 -2.39
CA PRO A 85 3.53 -11.70 -1.23
C PRO A 85 3.89 -13.09 -0.70
N ASP A 86 4.07 -13.19 0.62
CA ASP A 86 4.61 -14.36 1.36
C ASP A 86 6.12 -14.67 1.18
N GLY A 87 6.85 -13.86 0.41
CA GLY A 87 8.30 -13.94 0.32
C GLY A 87 9.01 -13.48 1.59
N PRO A 88 10.22 -14.02 1.88
CA PRO A 88 10.95 -13.71 3.10
C PRO A 88 11.33 -12.23 3.21
N LEU A 89 11.73 -11.59 2.10
CA LEU A 89 12.10 -10.17 2.10
C LEU A 89 10.91 -9.28 2.44
N PHE A 90 9.75 -9.57 1.85
CA PHE A 90 8.53 -8.81 2.12
C PHE A 90 8.11 -8.93 3.60
N ARG A 91 8.15 -10.14 4.15
CA ARG A 91 7.82 -10.38 5.57
C ARG A 91 8.78 -9.64 6.51
N ASP A 92 10.08 -9.76 6.29
CA ASP A 92 11.11 -9.11 7.11
C ASP A 92 11.01 -7.58 6.99
N PHE A 93 10.73 -7.08 5.79
CA PHE A 93 10.50 -5.66 5.56
C PHE A 93 9.31 -5.14 6.37
N LEU A 94 8.17 -5.85 6.39
CA LEU A 94 7.01 -5.44 7.20
C LEU A 94 7.34 -5.38 8.70
N ILE A 95 8.16 -6.31 9.21
CA ILE A 95 8.58 -6.33 10.62
C ILE A 95 9.48 -5.11 10.91
N LEU A 96 10.47 -4.85 10.06
CA LEU A 96 11.36 -3.69 10.23
C LEU A 96 10.59 -2.38 10.09
N LEU A 97 9.66 -2.31 9.14
CA LEU A 97 8.77 -1.17 8.96
C LEU A 97 7.89 -0.95 10.18
N ARG A 98 7.46 -2.02 10.86
CA ARG A 98 6.73 -1.92 12.13
C ARG A 98 7.56 -1.31 13.26
N VAL A 99 8.83 -1.68 13.37
CA VAL A 99 9.73 -1.08 14.37
C VAL A 99 10.07 0.37 14.01
N TYR A 100 10.18 0.67 12.71
CA TYR A 100 10.52 2.00 12.24
C TYR A 100 9.33 2.95 12.26
N LEU A 101 8.24 2.69 11.55
CA LEU A 101 7.08 3.57 11.48
C LEU A 101 6.18 3.49 12.73
N GLY A 102 6.18 2.35 13.41
CA GLY A 102 5.29 2.13 14.55
C GLY A 102 3.81 2.16 14.16
N TRP A 103 2.96 2.47 15.14
CA TRP A 103 1.50 2.41 15.00
C TRP A 103 0.86 3.59 14.26
N ARG A 104 1.63 4.67 14.03
CA ARG A 104 1.10 5.99 13.64
C ARG A 104 0.99 6.20 12.12
N PHE A 105 1.65 5.36 11.32
CA PHE A 105 1.68 5.50 9.87
C PHE A 105 1.10 4.28 9.16
N ARG A 106 0.43 4.55 8.04
CA ARG A 106 0.01 3.56 7.06
C ARG A 106 0.87 3.71 5.80
N ALA A 107 1.28 2.60 5.20
CA ALA A 107 2.09 2.60 3.99
C ALA A 107 1.55 1.63 2.94
N ASN A 108 1.31 2.11 1.72
CA ASN A 108 1.11 1.26 0.56
C ASN A 108 2.48 0.91 -0.02
N ILE A 109 2.72 -0.37 -0.26
CA ILE A 109 3.97 -0.90 -0.77
C ILE A 109 3.73 -1.43 -2.18
N THR A 110 4.43 -0.84 -3.15
CA THR A 110 4.39 -1.27 -4.54
C THR A 110 5.74 -1.81 -4.96
N LEU A 111 5.73 -2.73 -5.92
CA LEU A 111 6.92 -3.32 -6.49
C LEU A 111 6.88 -3.16 -8.00
N THR A 112 7.91 -2.54 -8.55
CA THR A 112 8.16 -2.44 -9.98
C THR A 112 9.26 -3.40 -10.35
N VAL A 113 8.97 -4.34 -11.26
CA VAL A 113 9.94 -5.30 -11.80
C VAL A 113 9.89 -5.27 -13.33
N PRO A 114 10.99 -5.60 -14.02
CA PRO A 114 10.95 -5.77 -15.45
C PRO A 114 10.07 -6.96 -15.83
N THR A 115 9.24 -6.80 -16.87
CA THR A 115 8.24 -7.79 -17.29
C THR A 115 8.85 -9.15 -17.65
N ARG A 116 10.09 -9.17 -18.12
CA ARG A 116 10.88 -10.39 -18.34
C ARG A 116 11.05 -11.28 -17.10
N LEU A 117 10.91 -10.72 -15.89
CA LEU A 117 11.02 -11.45 -14.62
C LEU A 117 9.67 -11.96 -14.11
N LEU A 118 8.57 -11.52 -14.73
CA LEU A 118 7.25 -12.07 -14.48
C LEU A 118 7.13 -13.37 -15.27
N ALA A 119 7.55 -14.47 -14.66
CA ALA A 119 7.49 -15.77 -15.29
C ALA A 119 6.05 -16.12 -15.71
N VAL A 120 5.94 -16.82 -16.84
CA VAL A 120 4.70 -17.46 -17.29
C VAL A 120 4.24 -18.43 -16.19
N PRO A 121 2.97 -18.40 -15.77
CA PRO A 121 2.49 -19.24 -14.68
C PRO A 121 2.72 -20.71 -15.00
N PRO A 122 3.51 -21.45 -14.21
CA PRO A 122 3.48 -22.90 -14.28
C PRO A 122 2.09 -23.33 -13.78
N LEU A 123 1.34 -24.08 -14.60
CA LEU A 123 0.16 -24.79 -14.14
C LEU A 123 0.61 -25.82 -13.10
N GLY A 124 0.41 -25.53 -11.81
CA GLY A 124 0.84 -26.35 -10.68
C GLY A 124 0.26 -25.86 -9.35
N ASP A 125 0.70 -26.46 -8.23
CA ASP A 125 0.24 -26.14 -6.87
C ASP A 125 0.91 -24.88 -6.26
N GLU A 126 1.69 -24.12 -7.04
CA GLU A 126 2.32 -22.89 -6.53
C GLU A 126 1.32 -21.73 -6.43
N PRO A 127 1.45 -20.85 -5.41
CA PRO A 127 0.55 -19.73 -5.22
C PRO A 127 0.58 -18.77 -6.41
N PHE A 128 -0.60 -18.56 -6.99
CA PHE A 128 -0.81 -17.67 -8.13
C PHE A 128 -1.16 -16.26 -7.65
N TRP A 129 -0.28 -15.31 -7.96
CA TRP A 129 -0.50 -13.89 -7.70
C TRP A 129 -0.83 -13.19 -9.01
N LEU A 130 -2.10 -12.80 -9.17
CA LEU A 130 -2.57 -12.08 -10.36
C LEU A 130 -1.76 -10.77 -10.51
N GLY A 131 -1.11 -10.58 -11.65
CA GLY A 131 -0.16 -9.49 -11.88
C GLY A 131 1.30 -9.77 -11.52
N MET A 132 1.63 -10.86 -10.81
CA MET A 132 3.05 -11.19 -10.49
C MET A 132 3.53 -12.52 -11.04
N ASN A 133 2.71 -13.56 -10.93
CA ASN A 133 2.92 -14.87 -11.57
C ASN A 133 1.87 -15.10 -12.67
N GLY A 134 0.91 -14.19 -12.80
CA GLY A 134 -0.23 -14.30 -13.70
C GLY A 134 -0.36 -13.07 -14.57
N VAL A 135 0.54 -12.92 -15.54
CA VAL A 135 0.35 -11.98 -16.65
C VAL A 135 -0.38 -12.76 -17.75
N LEU A 136 -1.68 -12.53 -17.87
CA LEU A 136 -2.49 -13.06 -18.96
C LEU A 136 -2.41 -12.06 -20.12
N GLY A 137 -1.72 -12.41 -21.21
CA GLY A 137 -1.66 -11.55 -22.40
C GLY A 137 -0.34 -11.52 -23.13
N VAL A 138 0.41 -12.62 -23.18
CA VAL A 138 1.44 -12.79 -24.22
C VAL A 138 0.95 -13.93 -25.10
N GLY A 139 0.08 -13.60 -26.05
CA GLY A 139 -0.31 -14.55 -27.09
C GLY A 139 0.86 -14.79 -28.04
N GLU A 140 0.97 -15.98 -28.63
CA GLU A 140 1.92 -16.25 -29.70
C GLU A 140 1.65 -15.29 -30.88
N GLY A 141 2.42 -14.20 -30.99
CA GLY A 141 2.30 -13.24 -32.09
C GLY A 141 2.37 -11.75 -31.73
N GLU A 142 2.43 -11.37 -30.45
CA GLU A 142 2.62 -9.98 -30.03
C GLU A 142 4.12 -9.64 -29.98
N SER A 143 4.54 -8.56 -30.64
CA SER A 143 5.93 -8.11 -30.69
C SER A 143 6.41 -7.72 -29.28
N GLU A 144 7.65 -8.07 -28.90
CA GLU A 144 8.26 -7.67 -27.61
C GLU A 144 8.22 -6.14 -27.36
N ASP A 145 8.09 -5.33 -28.41
CA ASP A 145 7.99 -3.87 -28.35
C ASP A 145 6.64 -3.32 -27.85
N ASP A 146 5.55 -4.10 -27.94
CA ASP A 146 4.22 -3.67 -27.44
C ASP A 146 4.01 -3.98 -25.95
N ILE A 147 4.91 -4.77 -25.35
CA ILE A 147 4.84 -5.15 -23.94
C ILE A 147 5.58 -4.07 -23.12
N PRO A 148 4.96 -3.51 -22.07
CA PRO A 148 5.66 -2.56 -21.20
C PRO A 148 6.90 -3.23 -20.60
N GLN A 149 8.06 -2.56 -20.68
CA GLN A 149 9.33 -3.11 -20.20
C GLN A 149 9.35 -3.35 -18.68
N THR A 150 8.49 -2.65 -17.95
CA THR A 150 8.34 -2.77 -16.48
C THR A 150 6.88 -2.91 -16.11
N PHE A 151 6.63 -3.66 -15.05
CA PHE A 151 5.32 -3.88 -14.48
C PHE A 151 5.34 -3.45 -13.02
N THR A 152 4.31 -2.71 -12.62
CA THR A 152 4.15 -2.28 -11.23
C THR A 152 2.95 -2.98 -10.61
N THR A 153 3.18 -3.61 -9.47
CA THR A 153 2.17 -4.34 -8.69
C THR A 153 2.07 -3.78 -7.27
N GLU A 154 0.92 -3.92 -6.64
CA GLU A 154 0.74 -3.62 -5.21
C GLU A 154 1.04 -4.88 -4.40
N LEU A 155 2.07 -4.85 -3.55
CA LEU A 155 2.40 -5.99 -2.68
C LEU A 155 1.49 -6.05 -1.46
N GLY A 156 1.02 -4.88 -1.00
CA GLY A 156 0.10 -4.79 0.13
C GLY A 156 0.26 -3.47 0.89
N THR A 157 -0.51 -3.37 1.97
CA THR A 157 -0.49 -2.20 2.84
C THR A 157 0.00 -2.58 4.23
N TYR A 158 0.99 -1.83 4.73
CA TYR A 158 1.35 -1.83 6.14
C TYR A 158 0.40 -0.94 6.94
N THR A 159 -0.26 -1.50 7.94
CA THR A 159 -1.03 -0.78 8.95
C THR A 159 -0.52 -1.14 10.33
N GLY A 160 -0.07 -0.13 11.08
CA GLY A 160 0.41 -0.33 12.45
C GLY A 160 -0.71 -0.59 13.47
N LEU A 161 -1.94 -0.22 13.13
CA LEU A 161 -3.16 -0.49 13.89
C LEU A 161 -4.17 -1.21 13.00
N GLN A 162 -4.83 -2.23 13.55
CA GLN A 162 -6.00 -2.80 12.90
C GLN A 162 -7.14 -1.77 12.94
N PRO A 163 -7.95 -1.67 11.88
CA PRO A 163 -9.13 -0.81 11.87
C PRO A 163 -9.98 -1.12 13.10
N ALA A 164 -10.45 -0.07 13.79
CA ALA A 164 -11.36 -0.25 14.90
C ALA A 164 -12.62 -0.97 14.38
N THR A 165 -12.83 -2.20 14.84
CA THR A 165 -14.11 -2.88 14.66
C THR A 165 -15.08 -2.12 15.55
N PHE A 166 -16.09 -1.46 14.96
CA PHE A 166 -17.13 -0.78 15.73
C PHE A 166 -17.91 -1.83 16.53
N LEU A 167 -17.43 -2.15 17.73
CA LEU A 167 -18.13 -2.96 18.69
C LEU A 167 -18.36 -2.12 19.94
N GLN A 168 -19.65 -1.82 20.12
CA GLN A 168 -20.33 -1.44 21.36
C GLN A 168 -20.40 0.06 21.67
N GLY A 169 -21.65 0.55 21.72
CA GLY A 169 -22.01 1.95 21.93
C GLY A 169 -21.42 2.56 23.19
N ASN A 170 -20.95 3.80 23.04
CA ASN A 170 -20.40 4.61 24.11
C ASN A 170 -21.38 4.72 25.29
N ARG A 171 -21.11 3.98 26.37
CA ARG A 171 -21.72 4.27 27.68
C ARG A 171 -21.05 5.56 28.18
N ARG A 172 -21.75 6.69 28.02
CA ARG A 172 -21.30 8.01 28.47
C ARG A 172 -20.90 7.94 29.95
N VAL A 173 -19.63 8.19 30.25
CA VAL A 173 -19.15 8.39 31.62
C VAL A 173 -19.16 9.89 31.87
N THR A 174 -20.15 10.36 32.64
CA THR A 174 -20.23 11.74 33.09
C THR A 174 -19.27 11.90 34.28
N TYR A 175 -18.11 12.52 34.04
CA TYR A 175 -17.26 13.01 35.13
C TYR A 175 -17.84 14.32 35.65
N LYS A 176 -18.21 14.34 36.92
CA LYS A 176 -18.44 15.60 37.65
C LYS A 176 -17.08 16.04 38.19
N PHE A 177 -16.69 17.25 37.83
CA PHE A 177 -15.58 17.94 38.48
C PHE A 177 -16.20 18.76 39.62
N ASP A 178 -15.74 18.53 40.85
CA ASP A 178 -16.02 19.40 42.01
C ASP A 178 -15.18 20.69 41.93
#